data_AF-A0A7W7MBP6-F1
#
_entry.id   AF-A0A7W7MBP6-F1
#
_cell.length_a   1.000
_cell.length_b   1.000
_cell.length_c   1.000
_cell.angle_alpha   90.00
_cell.angle_beta   90.00
_cell.angle_gamma   90.00
#
_symmetry.space_group_name_H-M   'P 1'
#
loop_
_entity.id
_entity.type
_entity.pdbx_description
1 polymer ?
#
loop_
_entity_poly.entity_id
_entity_poly.type
_entity_poly.pdbx_seq_one_letter_code
_entity_poly.pdbx_strand_id
1 'polypeptide(L)'
;MPMLSGRPVRFLAAGGMVLLAAMMARTMADRRGLALGLFAFVFFGTVFAIGVLRPDSVRRWSVRHPVLDSAVIVPAVFVALLLIPVLPWWGAAVLAVVVGLIGVPLMVRRRRAPLTRQPGRPER
;
A
#
# COMPACT_ATOMS: atom_id res chain seq x y z
N MET A 1 0.94 -21.16 -30.62
CA MET A 1 1.98 -21.03 -29.57
C MET A 1 1.32 -21.24 -28.22
N PRO A 2 1.64 -22.32 -27.49
CA PRO A 2 1.04 -22.59 -26.19
C PRO A 2 1.52 -21.54 -25.17
N MET A 3 0.57 -20.78 -24.65
CA MET A 3 0.75 -19.93 -23.47
C MET A 3 1.15 -20.83 -22.29
N LEU A 4 2.45 -20.97 -22.04
CA LEU A 4 2.96 -21.54 -20.80
C LEU A 4 2.39 -20.71 -19.64
N SER A 5 1.45 -21.33 -18.95
CA SER A 5 0.60 -20.75 -17.93
C SER A 5 1.41 -19.97 -16.89
N GLY A 6 1.05 -18.71 -16.64
CA GLY A 6 1.71 -17.81 -15.68
C GLY A 6 1.59 -18.21 -14.19
N ARG A 7 1.37 -19.49 -13.87
CA ARG A 7 1.33 -20.03 -12.51
C ARG A 7 2.68 -20.00 -11.78
N PRO A 8 3.84 -20.38 -12.36
CA PRO A 8 5.09 -20.46 -11.60
C PRO A 8 5.61 -19.07 -11.19
N VAL A 9 5.37 -18.05 -12.02
CA VAL A 9 5.75 -16.66 -11.71
C VAL A 9 5.01 -16.13 -10.49
N ARG A 10 3.74 -16.52 -10.29
CA ARG A 10 2.93 -16.09 -9.14
C ARG A 10 3.38 -16.73 -7.83
N PHE A 11 3.84 -17.98 -7.87
CA PHE A 11 4.41 -18.65 -6.69
C PHE A 11 5.74 -18.03 -6.28
N LEU A 12 6.62 -17.75 -7.25
CA LEU A 12 7.88 -17.04 -7.00
C LEU A 12 7.64 -15.64 -6.40
N ALA A 13 6.68 -14.88 -6.96
CA ALA A 13 6.31 -13.57 -6.43
C ALA A 13 5.73 -13.67 -5.01
N ALA A 14 4.84 -14.62 -4.75
CA ALA A 14 4.27 -14.83 -3.42
C ALA A 14 5.35 -15.20 -2.39
N GLY A 15 6.27 -16.11 -2.73
CA GLY A 15 7.39 -16.47 -1.88
C GLY A 15 8.30 -15.29 -1.55
N GLY A 16 8.67 -14.49 -2.56
CA GLY A 16 9.47 -13.28 -2.37
C GLY A 16 8.79 -12.24 -1.47
N MET A 17 7.47 -12.08 -1.59
CA MET A 17 6.70 -11.14 -0.75
C MET A 17 6.55 -11.60 0.69
N VAL A 18 6.32 -12.90 0.93
CA VAL A 18 6.30 -13.47 2.28
C VAL A 18 7.66 -13.27 2.95
N LEU A 19 8.75 -13.48 2.22
CA LEU A 19 10.10 -13.25 2.72
C LEU A 19 10.32 -11.77 3.08
N LEU A 20 9.88 -10.84 2.22
CA LEU A 20 9.99 -9.41 2.47
C LEU A 20 9.17 -8.99 3.71
N ALA A 21 7.94 -9.49 3.85
CA ALA A 21 7.08 -9.24 5.00
C ALA A 21 7.71 -9.79 6.29
N ALA A 22 8.30 -10.99 6.24
CA ALA A 22 9.03 -11.58 7.36
C ALA A 22 10.27 -10.76 7.76
N MET A 23 11.05 -10.25 6.79
CA MET A 23 12.19 -9.37 7.07
C MET A 23 11.74 -8.05 7.72
N MET A 24 10.67 -7.43 7.23
CA MET A 24 10.10 -6.22 7.85
C MET A 24 9.59 -6.49 9.26
N ALA A 25 8.89 -7.60 9.47
CA ALA A 25 8.39 -8.01 10.78
C ALA A 25 9.53 -8.23 11.78
N ARG A 26 10.61 -8.90 11.35
CA ARG A 26 11.79 -9.15 12.19
C ARG A 26 12.49 -7.83 12.55
N THR A 27 12.74 -6.97 11.57
CA THR A 27 13.39 -5.67 11.83
C THR A 27 12.57 -4.77 12.76
N MET A 28 11.23 -4.82 12.66
CA MET A 28 10.32 -4.15 13.59
C MET A 28 10.32 -4.79 14.98
N ALA A 29 10.28 -6.12 15.06
CA ALA A 29 10.31 -6.85 16.32
C ALA A 29 11.57 -6.54 17.13
N ASP A 30 12.73 -6.54 16.47
CA ASP A 30 14.03 -6.28 17.09
C ASP A 30 14.13 -4.84 17.62
N ARG A 31 13.49 -3.87 16.95
CA ARG A 31 13.60 -2.44 17.29
C ARG A 31 12.51 -1.92 18.21
N ARG A 32 11.30 -2.46 18.09
CA ARG A 32 10.07 -1.87 18.65
C ARG A 32 9.22 -2.88 19.43
N GLY A 33 9.62 -4.14 19.48
CA GLY A 33 8.92 -5.21 20.18
C GLY A 33 8.04 -6.07 19.29
N LEU A 34 7.75 -7.28 19.77
CA LEU A 34 7.05 -8.34 19.01
C LEU A 34 5.67 -7.92 18.52
N ALA A 35 4.92 -7.14 19.30
CA ALA A 35 3.59 -6.69 18.92
C ALA A 35 3.59 -5.88 17.61
N LEU A 36 4.54 -4.96 17.46
CA LEU A 36 4.68 -4.15 16.24
C LEU A 36 5.26 -4.96 15.07
N GLY A 37 6.16 -5.91 15.35
CA GLY A 37 6.63 -6.85 14.34
C GLY A 37 5.52 -7.72 13.76
N LEU A 38 4.66 -8.28 14.63
CA LEU A 38 3.51 -9.08 14.22
C LEU A 38 2.50 -8.24 13.43
N PHE A 39 2.22 -7.01 13.89
CA PHE A 39 1.38 -6.07 13.15
C PHE A 39 1.91 -5.80 11.75
N ALA A 40 3.21 -5.51 11.61
CA ALA A 40 3.84 -5.28 10.31
C ALA A 40 3.77 -6.52 9.41
N PHE A 41 3.97 -7.72 9.96
CA PHE A 41 3.84 -8.98 9.23
C PHE A 41 2.43 -9.16 8.64
N VAL A 42 1.40 -9.03 9.48
CA VAL A 42 0.00 -9.22 9.08
C VAL A 42 -0.40 -8.16 8.07
N PHE A 43 -0.03 -6.91 8.31
CA PHE A 43 -0.37 -5.81 7.43
C PHE A 43 0.27 -5.97 6.05
N PHE A 44 1.61 -6.09 5.97
CA PHE A 44 2.28 -6.23 4.69
C PHE A 44 1.95 -7.53 4.00
N GLY A 45 1.87 -8.65 4.74
CA GLY A 45 1.44 -9.94 4.20
C GLY A 45 0.08 -9.84 3.51
N THR A 46 -0.87 -9.16 4.14
CA THR A 46 -2.21 -8.94 3.55
C THR A 46 -2.17 -8.06 2.32
N VAL A 47 -1.47 -6.92 2.36
CA VAL A 47 -1.35 -5.98 1.23
C VAL A 47 -0.68 -6.67 0.03
N PHE A 48 0.40 -7.40 0.26
CA PHE A 48 1.10 -8.16 -0.78
C PHE A 48 0.25 -9.29 -1.35
N ALA A 49 -0.42 -10.07 -0.49
CA ALA A 49 -1.31 -11.14 -0.94
C ALA A 49 -2.44 -10.61 -1.83
N ILE A 50 -3.06 -9.48 -1.45
CA ILE A 50 -4.10 -8.82 -2.26
C ILE A 50 -3.52 -8.36 -3.61
N GLY A 51 -2.32 -7.77 -3.61
CA GLY A 51 -1.65 -7.29 -4.82
C GLY A 51 -1.33 -8.39 -5.83
N VAL A 52 -0.86 -9.56 -5.37
CA VAL A 52 -0.50 -10.70 -6.24
C VAL A 52 -1.72 -11.40 -6.81
N LEU A 53 -2.77 -11.56 -6.01
CA LEU A 53 -3.89 -12.39 -6.39
C LEU A 53 -4.74 -11.73 -7.48
N ARG A 54 -4.93 -10.40 -7.46
CA ARG A 54 -5.89 -9.73 -8.38
C ARG A 54 -5.54 -8.27 -8.71
N PRO A 55 -4.47 -7.97 -9.46
CA PRO A 55 -4.09 -6.58 -9.79
C PRO A 55 -5.22 -5.79 -10.48
N ASP A 56 -5.95 -6.41 -11.42
CA ASP A 56 -7.07 -5.74 -12.10
C ASP A 56 -8.29 -5.49 -11.20
N SER A 57 -8.47 -6.33 -10.17
CA SER A 57 -9.55 -6.14 -9.21
C SER A 57 -9.18 -5.05 -8.20
N VAL A 58 -7.91 -4.98 -7.78
CA VAL A 58 -7.41 -3.90 -6.92
C VAL A 58 -7.55 -2.55 -7.62
N ARG A 59 -7.19 -2.46 -8.90
CA ARG A 59 -7.34 -1.22 -9.67
C ARG A 59 -8.80 -0.77 -9.79
N ARG A 60 -9.72 -1.70 -10.10
CA ARG A 60 -11.16 -1.40 -10.17
C ARG A 60 -11.76 -1.06 -8.80
N TRP A 61 -11.31 -1.72 -7.75
CA TRP A 61 -11.76 -1.47 -6.39
C TRP A 61 -11.28 -0.12 -5.86
N SER A 62 -10.01 0.23 -6.10
CA SER A 62 -9.41 1.54 -5.78
C SER A 62 -10.19 2.70 -6.38
N VAL A 63 -10.63 2.56 -7.64
CA VAL A 63 -11.46 3.58 -8.31
C VAL A 63 -12.84 3.72 -7.66
N ARG A 64 -13.45 2.61 -7.22
CA ARG A 64 -14.79 2.62 -6.60
C ARG A 64 -14.76 3.05 -5.13
N HIS A 65 -13.68 2.76 -4.41
CA HIS A 65 -13.61 2.94 -2.95
C HIS A 65 -12.36 3.74 -2.53
N PRO A 66 -12.24 5.01 -2.94
CA PRO A 66 -11.08 5.83 -2.59
C PRO A 66 -10.90 5.98 -1.07
N VAL A 67 -11.99 5.90 -0.30
CA VAL A 67 -11.95 5.97 1.18
C VAL A 67 -11.35 4.70 1.79
N LEU A 68 -11.60 3.53 1.21
CA LEU A 68 -11.01 2.28 1.71
C LEU A 68 -9.53 2.18 1.31
N ASP A 69 -9.17 2.68 0.12
CA ASP A 69 -7.76 2.86 -0.27
C ASP A 69 -7.00 3.70 0.76
N SER A 70 -7.62 4.79 1.24
CA SER A 70 -7.01 5.61 2.28
C SER A 70 -6.87 4.93 3.63
N ALA A 71 -7.77 4.02 3.98
CA ALA A 71 -7.67 3.23 5.20
C ALA A 71 -6.45 2.29 5.18
N VAL A 72 -5.96 1.90 3.99
CA VAL A 72 -4.72 1.14 3.82
C VAL A 72 -3.47 2.05 3.85
N ILE A 73 -3.60 3.30 3.40
CA ILE A 73 -2.49 4.26 3.42
C ILE A 73 -2.05 4.58 4.84
N VAL A 74 -2.98 4.76 5.80
CA VAL A 74 -2.62 5.15 7.17
C VAL A 74 -1.71 4.11 7.85
N PRO A 75 -2.06 2.82 7.90
CA PRO A 75 -1.16 1.80 8.45
C PRO A 75 0.14 1.68 7.64
N ALA A 76 0.10 1.85 6.30
CA ALA A 76 1.32 1.81 5.49
C ALA A 76 2.29 2.94 5.86
N VAL A 77 1.78 4.17 6.02
CA VAL A 77 2.56 5.34 6.46
C VAL A 77 3.06 5.13 7.90
N PHE A 78 2.22 4.61 8.78
CA PHE A 78 2.62 4.29 10.16
C PHE A 78 3.82 3.35 10.20
N VAL A 79 3.75 2.25 9.45
CA VAL A 79 4.82 1.27 9.40
C VAL A 79 6.07 1.85 8.73
N ALA A 80 5.91 2.67 7.68
CA ALA A 80 7.04 3.37 7.07
C ALA A 80 7.73 4.34 8.07
N LEU A 81 6.96 5.07 8.86
CA LEU A 81 7.47 6.00 9.89
C LEU A 81 8.17 5.27 11.02
N LEU A 82 7.71 4.07 11.40
CA LEU A 82 8.35 3.24 12.42
C LEU A 82 9.76 2.77 12.02
N LEU A 83 10.10 2.75 10.72
CA LEU A 83 11.45 2.47 10.24
C LEU A 83 12.45 3.57 10.62
N ILE A 84 11.98 4.79 10.91
CA ILE A 84 12.79 5.90 11.40
C ILE A 84 13.12 5.65 12.88
N PRO A 85 14.38 5.31 13.23
CA PRO A 85 14.72 4.82 14.56
C PRO A 85 14.51 5.87 15.67
N VAL A 86 14.72 7.15 15.34
CA VAL A 86 14.57 8.27 16.28
C VAL A 86 13.12 8.64 16.61
N LEU A 87 12.16 8.20 15.79
CA LEU A 87 10.77 8.59 15.96
C LEU A 87 10.07 7.65 16.96
N PRO A 88 9.44 8.11 18.05
CA PRO A 88 8.71 7.23 18.94
C PRO A 88 7.46 6.66 18.24
N TRP A 89 7.02 5.47 18.66
CA TRP A 89 5.89 4.77 18.02
C TRP A 89 4.59 5.58 18.09
N TRP A 90 4.34 6.30 19.18
CA TRP A 90 3.18 7.17 19.32
C TRP A 90 3.27 8.37 18.36
N GLY A 91 4.48 8.92 18.15
CA GLY A 91 4.71 10.01 17.20
C GLY A 91 4.49 9.56 15.76
N ALA A 92 4.93 8.34 15.43
CA ALA A 92 4.62 7.70 14.14
C ALA A 92 3.11 7.52 13.95
N ALA A 93 2.36 7.12 14.99
CA ALA A 93 0.91 6.96 14.91
C ALA A 93 0.20 8.29 14.65
N VAL A 94 0.57 9.34 15.40
CA VAL A 94 0.01 10.69 15.21
C VAL A 94 0.31 11.21 13.80
N LEU A 95 1.56 11.12 13.34
CA LEU A 95 1.94 11.56 12.01
C LEU A 95 1.22 10.76 10.91
N ALA A 96 1.06 9.45 11.07
CA ALA A 96 0.31 8.62 10.13
C ALA A 96 -1.16 9.03 10.02
N VAL A 97 -1.80 9.33 11.16
CA VAL A 97 -3.18 9.84 11.20
C VAL A 97 -3.26 11.22 10.55
N VAL A 98 -2.33 12.13 10.83
CA VAL A 98 -2.28 13.47 10.21
C VAL A 98 -2.10 13.37 8.69
N VAL A 99 -1.17 12.53 8.23
CA VAL A 99 -0.95 12.27 6.79
C VAL A 99 -2.20 11.64 6.16
N GLY A 100 -2.89 10.74 6.87
CA GLY A 100 -4.18 10.21 6.44
C GLY A 100 -5.24 11.30 6.30
N LEU A 101 -5.45 12.09 7.35
CA LEU A 101 -6.48 13.14 7.38
C LEU A 101 -6.26 14.22 6.33
N ILE A 102 -5.01 14.57 6.01
CA ILE A 102 -4.68 15.64 5.06
C ILE A 102 -4.46 15.08 3.66
N GLY A 103 -3.64 14.04 3.53
CA GLY A 103 -3.21 13.47 2.26
C GLY A 103 -4.34 12.82 1.48
N VAL A 104 -5.30 12.20 2.17
CA VAL A 104 -6.44 11.51 1.55
C VAL A 104 -7.38 12.48 0.86
N PRO A 105 -7.93 13.53 1.52
CA PRO A 105 -8.76 14.51 0.84
C PRO A 105 -8.03 15.21 -0.30
N LEU A 106 -6.72 15.48 -0.17
CA LEU A 106 -5.92 16.07 -1.24
C LEU A 106 -5.79 15.13 -2.45
N MET A 107 -5.53 13.84 -2.24
CA MET A 107 -5.49 12.84 -3.31
C MET A 107 -6.86 12.69 -3.98
N VAL A 108 -7.95 12.63 -3.21
CA VAL A 108 -9.31 12.53 -3.74
C VAL A 108 -9.65 13.78 -4.56
N ARG A 109 -9.30 14.98 -4.09
CA ARG A 109 -9.48 16.23 -4.84
C ARG A 109 -8.70 16.23 -6.15
N ARG A 110 -7.42 15.81 -6.14
CA ARG A 110 -6.59 15.74 -7.35
C ARG A 110 -7.12 14.76 -8.39
N ARG A 111 -7.68 13.62 -7.96
CA ARG A 111 -8.29 12.63 -8.88
C ARG A 111 -9.62 13.07 -9.46
N ARG A 112 -10.34 13.98 -8.80
CA ARG A 112 -11.62 14.54 -9.26
C ARG A 112 -11.48 15.81 -10.09
N ALA A 113 -10.30 16.42 -10.12
CA ALA A 113 -10.02 17.53 -11.03
C ALA A 113 -10.23 16.99 -12.46
N PRO A 114 -11.29 17.43 -13.17
CA PRO A 114 -11.52 16.97 -14.51
C PRO A 114 -10.31 17.32 -15.35
N LEU A 115 -9.97 16.49 -16.33
CA LEU A 115 -9.08 16.83 -17.44
C LEU A 115 -9.73 17.92 -18.30
N THR A 116 -10.06 19.06 -17.70
CA THR A 116 -10.58 20.26 -18.36
C THR A 116 -9.40 20.95 -19.04
N ARG A 117 -8.93 20.35 -20.14
CA ARG A 117 -8.18 20.95 -21.26
C ARG A 117 -7.51 19.86 -22.10
N GLN A 118 -8.24 19.30 -23.05
CA GLN A 118 -7.69 19.13 -24.39
C GLN A 118 -8.26 20.26 -25.27
N PRO A 119 -7.65 21.47 -25.27
CA PRO A 119 -7.95 22.45 -26.28
C PRO A 119 -7.24 21.99 -27.55
N GLY A 120 -8.01 21.58 -28.56
CA GLY A 120 -7.47 21.33 -29.89
C GLY A 120 -7.30 19.85 -30.27
N ARG A 121 -8.40 19.10 -30.35
CA ARG A 121 -8.47 18.04 -31.34
C ARG A 121 -9.00 18.69 -32.64
N PRO A 122 -8.13 19.02 -33.62
CA PRO A 122 -8.60 19.50 -34.90
C PRO A 122 -9.41 18.37 -35.57
N GLU A 123 -10.63 18.68 -35.97
CA GLU A 123 -11.43 17.80 -36.82
C GLU A 123 -10.70 17.62 -38.16
N ARG A 124 -10.47 16.37 -38.53
CA ARG A 124 -10.05 15.95 -39.88
C ARG A 124 -11.02 14.89 -40.36
#